data_AF-A0A7H9HMW4-F1
#
_entry.id   AF-A0A7H9HMW4-F1
#
_cell.length_a   1.000
_cell.length_b   1.000
_cell.length_c   1.000
_cell.angle_alpha   90.00
_cell.angle_beta   90.00
_cell.angle_gamma   90.00
#
_symmetry.space_group_name_H-M   'P 1'
#
loop_
_entity.id
_entity.type
_entity.pdbx_description
1 polymer ?
#
loop_
_entity_poly.entity_id
_entity_poly.type
_entity_poly.pdbx_seq_one_letter_code
_entity_poly.pdbx_strand_id
1 'polypeptide(L)'
;MTLQNELNSVEQQVAAVIESFVELGVSLYDFPGTAEASQGMATNLKRNVDRLAQLNRQSCDPRSQLNTVSVPLELVQYIEDGRNPDIYTREFVEAVRRSNQYQRAKMHALRQLRDSLATKITDQFPDLELCVNSILNTTNTNT
;
A
#
# COMPACT_ATOMS: atom_id res chain seq x y z
N MET A 1 -23.15 6.80 0.08
CA MET A 1 -22.09 7.14 -0.88
C MET A 1 -21.19 5.92 -0.98
N THR A 2 -20.65 5.53 -2.14
CA THR A 2 -19.65 4.44 -2.20
C THR A 2 -18.26 5.03 -1.96
N LEU A 3 -17.32 4.24 -1.44
CA LEU A 3 -15.91 4.65 -1.27
C LEU A 3 -15.34 5.28 -2.56
N GLN A 4 -15.64 4.69 -3.72
CA GLN A 4 -15.21 5.22 -5.01
C GLN A 4 -15.74 6.63 -5.29
N ASN A 5 -16.98 6.94 -4.91
CA ASN A 5 -17.55 8.26 -5.11
C ASN A 5 -16.89 9.30 -4.19
N GLU A 6 -16.52 8.91 -2.96
CA GLU A 6 -15.77 9.79 -2.05
C GLU A 6 -14.35 10.04 -2.58
N LEU A 7 -13.65 9.02 -3.07
CA LEU A 7 -12.34 9.15 -3.70
C LEU A 7 -12.37 10.09 -4.92
N ASN A 8 -13.31 9.86 -5.84
CA ASN A 8 -13.46 10.71 -7.03
C ASN A 8 -13.79 12.17 -6.65
N SER A 9 -14.60 12.38 -5.61
CA SER A 9 -14.93 13.72 -5.12
C SER A 9 -13.70 14.43 -4.56
N VAL A 10 -12.89 13.75 -3.74
CA VAL A 10 -11.65 14.31 -3.20
C VAL A 10 -10.64 14.57 -4.31
N GLU A 11 -10.48 13.66 -5.27
CA GLU A 11 -9.60 13.83 -6.43
C GLU A 11 -9.95 15.11 -7.22
N GLN A 12 -11.24 15.30 -7.54
CA GLN A 12 -11.72 16.50 -8.23
C GLN A 12 -11.43 17.79 -7.43
N GLN A 13 -11.61 17.75 -6.11
CA GLN A 13 -11.30 18.91 -5.27
C GLN A 13 -9.80 19.21 -5.21
N VAL A 14 -8.94 18.18 -5.11
CA VAL A 14 -7.47 18.36 -5.16
C VAL A 14 -7.07 18.96 -6.51
N ALA A 15 -7.59 18.42 -7.63
CA ALA A 15 -7.31 18.93 -8.96
C ALA A 15 -7.70 20.41 -9.12
N ALA A 16 -8.89 20.78 -8.66
CA ALA A 16 -9.38 22.16 -8.70
C ALA A 16 -8.54 23.12 -7.83
N VAL A 17 -7.97 22.65 -6.72
CA VAL A 17 -7.05 23.44 -5.90
C VAL A 17 -5.71 23.64 -6.62
N ILE A 18 -5.15 22.59 -7.21
CA ILE A 18 -3.92 22.66 -8.01
C ILE A 18 -4.08 23.64 -9.17
N GLU A 19 -5.16 23.51 -9.94
CA GLU A 19 -5.47 24.42 -11.06
C GLU A 19 -5.56 25.88 -10.58
N SER A 20 -6.24 26.14 -9.47
CA SER A 20 -6.34 27.51 -8.95
C SER A 20 -5.00 28.08 -8.45
N PHE A 21 -4.05 27.24 -8.02
CA PHE A 21 -2.68 27.69 -7.73
C PHE A 21 -1.88 27.98 -9.00
N VAL A 22 -2.08 27.21 -10.06
CA VAL A 22 -1.47 27.48 -11.38
C VAL A 22 -1.97 28.82 -11.93
N GLU A 23 -3.28 29.05 -11.92
CA GLU A 23 -3.89 30.33 -12.32
C GLU A 23 -3.35 31.52 -11.52
N LEU A 24 -3.17 31.34 -10.21
CA LEU A 24 -2.59 32.36 -9.34
C LEU A 24 -1.13 32.63 -9.70
N GLY A 25 -0.35 31.60 -10.03
CA GLY A 25 1.03 31.73 -10.50
C GLY A 25 1.13 32.54 -11.80
N VAL A 26 0.24 32.29 -12.77
CA VAL A 26 0.18 33.08 -14.01
C VAL A 26 -0.23 34.52 -13.73
N SER A 27 -1.23 34.73 -12.86
CA SER A 27 -1.68 36.08 -12.48
C SER A 27 -0.60 36.90 -11.78
N LEU A 28 0.29 36.25 -11.03
CA LEU A 28 1.44 36.88 -10.39
C LEU A 28 2.54 37.23 -11.40
N TYR A 29 2.74 36.40 -12.42
CA TYR A 29 3.71 36.66 -13.49
C TYR A 29 3.31 37.89 -14.33
N ASP A 30 2.03 38.01 -14.69
CA ASP A 30 1.49 39.14 -15.47
C ASP A 30 0.94 40.28 -14.58
N PHE A 31 1.50 40.46 -13.39
CA PHE A 31 0.95 41.38 -12.40
C PHE A 31 1.03 42.86 -12.85
N PRO A 32 -0.11 43.57 -13.01
CA PRO A 32 -0.13 44.92 -13.57
C PRO A 32 0.25 46.03 -12.58
N GLY A 33 0.54 45.70 -11.31
CA GLY A 33 0.92 46.71 -10.30
C GLY A 33 -0.24 47.51 -9.70
N THR A 34 -1.49 47.20 -10.04
CA THR A 34 -2.67 47.94 -9.57
C THR A 34 -3.18 47.45 -8.21
N ALA A 35 -3.85 48.33 -7.47
CA ALA A 35 -4.44 47.99 -6.18
C ALA A 35 -5.54 46.92 -6.31
N GLU A 36 -6.32 46.99 -7.39
CA GLU A 36 -7.39 46.05 -7.71
C GLU A 36 -6.84 44.65 -7.99
N ALA A 37 -5.74 44.56 -8.75
CA ALA A 37 -5.08 43.28 -9.03
C ALA A 37 -4.51 42.67 -7.75
N SER A 38 -3.89 43.48 -6.89
CA SER A 38 -3.38 43.03 -5.58
C SER A 38 -4.51 42.48 -4.70
N GLN A 39 -5.64 43.17 -4.64
CA GLN A 39 -6.81 42.73 -3.87
C GLN A 39 -7.43 41.44 -4.44
N GLY A 40 -7.50 41.31 -5.77
CA GLY A 40 -7.99 40.10 -6.44
C GLY A 40 -7.12 38.89 -6.14
N MET A 41 -5.79 39.04 -6.20
CA MET A 41 -4.84 37.97 -5.86
C MET A 41 -4.96 37.55 -4.39
N ALA A 42 -5.02 38.50 -3.46
CA ALA A 42 -5.18 38.21 -2.04
C ALA A 42 -6.49 37.45 -1.75
N THR A 43 -7.57 37.81 -2.45
CA THR A 43 -8.86 37.13 -2.35
C THR A 43 -8.78 35.70 -2.90
N ASN A 44 -8.13 35.50 -4.05
CA ASN A 44 -7.93 34.17 -4.64
C ASN A 44 -7.04 33.28 -3.74
N LEU A 45 -5.97 33.83 -3.19
CA LEU A 45 -5.10 33.11 -2.25
C LEU A 45 -5.88 32.65 -1.02
N LYS A 46 -6.65 33.56 -0.41
CA LYS A 46 -7.51 33.23 0.74
C LYS A 46 -8.50 32.11 0.39
N ARG A 47 -9.15 32.21 -0.77
CA ARG A 47 -10.06 31.17 -1.27
C ARG A 47 -9.37 29.81 -1.42
N ASN A 48 -8.14 29.78 -1.91
CA ASN A 48 -7.38 28.54 -2.07
C ASN A 48 -6.99 27.92 -0.73
N VAL A 49 -6.60 28.75 0.25
CA VAL A 49 -6.35 28.30 1.63
C VAL A 49 -7.63 27.75 2.27
N ASP A 50 -8.77 28.42 2.09
CA ASP A 50 -10.07 27.96 2.60
C ASP A 50 -10.47 26.61 1.98
N ARG A 51 -10.24 26.42 0.67
CA ARG A 51 -10.47 25.14 -0.03
C ARG A 51 -9.56 24.02 0.51
N LEU A 52 -8.28 24.29 0.74
CA LEU A 52 -7.35 23.33 1.35
C LEU A 52 -7.79 22.93 2.76
N ALA A 53 -8.18 23.91 3.58
CA ALA A 53 -8.65 23.65 4.94
C ALA A 53 -9.95 22.81 4.93
N GLN A 54 -10.86 23.11 3.99
CA GLN A 54 -12.07 22.32 3.81
C GLN A 54 -11.75 20.89 3.38
N LEU A 55 -10.86 20.70 2.41
CA LEU A 55 -10.44 19.39 1.92
C LEU A 55 -9.87 18.54 3.06
N ASN A 56 -8.95 19.10 3.86
CA ASN A 56 -8.37 18.39 5.00
C ASN A 56 -9.45 17.95 6.02
N ARG A 57 -10.41 18.84 6.34
CA ARG A 57 -11.52 18.48 7.24
C ARG A 57 -12.40 17.37 6.69
N GLN A 58 -12.68 17.37 5.39
CA GLN A 58 -13.50 16.35 4.75
C GLN A 58 -12.77 15.00 4.70
N SER A 59 -11.47 15.01 4.37
CA SER A 59 -10.64 13.80 4.33
C SER A 59 -10.42 13.18 5.71
N CYS A 60 -10.40 13.97 6.78
CA CYS A 60 -10.28 13.51 8.16
C CYS A 60 -11.63 13.35 8.90
N ASP A 61 -12.78 13.44 8.22
CA ASP A 61 -14.08 13.19 8.86
C ASP A 61 -14.14 11.73 9.31
N PRO A 62 -14.27 11.42 10.62
CA PRO A 62 -14.33 10.04 11.12
C PRO A 62 -15.47 9.20 10.51
N ARG A 63 -16.49 9.85 9.94
CA ARG A 63 -17.62 9.19 9.28
C ARG A 63 -17.37 8.89 7.81
N SER A 64 -16.30 9.43 7.23
CA SER A 64 -15.92 9.15 5.85
C SER A 64 -15.43 7.71 5.69
N GLN A 65 -15.78 7.10 4.55
CA GLN A 65 -15.27 5.78 4.17
C GLN A 65 -13.77 5.81 3.85
N LEU A 66 -13.18 6.99 3.62
CA LEU A 66 -11.75 7.12 3.36
C LEU A 66 -10.89 6.62 4.53
N ASN A 67 -11.38 6.70 5.78
CA ASN A 67 -10.69 6.15 6.94
C ASN A 67 -10.56 4.62 6.94
N THR A 68 -11.31 3.93 6.08
CA THR A 68 -11.18 2.46 5.90
C THR A 68 -9.97 2.09 5.05
N VAL A 69 -9.41 3.05 4.32
CA VAL A 69 -8.24 2.83 3.46
C VAL A 69 -6.98 3.10 4.27
N SER A 70 -6.15 2.07 4.44
CA SER A 70 -4.83 2.18 5.06
C SER A 70 -3.77 2.34 3.97
N VAL A 71 -2.94 3.37 4.09
CA VAL A 71 -1.81 3.62 3.19
C VAL A 71 -0.51 3.26 3.92
N PRO A 72 0.28 2.29 3.42
CA PRO A 72 1.60 1.98 3.94
C PRO A 72 2.51 3.21 4.00
N LEU A 73 3.28 3.37 5.07
CA LEU A 73 4.23 4.49 5.22
C LEU A 73 5.30 4.49 4.11
N GLU A 74 5.74 3.31 3.69
CA GLU A 74 6.71 3.15 2.61
C GLU A 74 6.18 3.73 1.29
N LEU A 75 4.87 3.63 1.03
CA LEU A 75 4.25 4.26 -0.14
C LEU A 75 4.30 5.79 -0.06
N VAL A 76 4.21 6.39 1.13
CA VAL A 76 4.32 7.83 1.31
C VAL A 76 5.74 8.30 0.94
N GLN A 77 6.77 7.57 1.36
CA GLN A 77 8.17 7.87 1.01
C GLN A 77 8.41 7.79 -0.51
N TYR A 78 7.79 6.82 -1.19
CA TYR A 78 7.84 6.74 -2.66
C TYR A 78 7.30 8.01 -3.33
N ILE A 79 6.20 8.56 -2.81
CA ILE A 79 5.60 9.81 -3.32
C ILE A 79 6.51 11.00 -3.02
N GLU A 80 7.07 11.10 -1.82
CA GLU A 80 8.02 12.17 -1.44
C GLU A 80 9.27 12.18 -2.32
N ASP A 81 9.77 11.00 -2.70
CA ASP A 81 10.91 10.84 -3.61
C ASP A 81 10.56 11.07 -5.10
N GLY A 82 9.29 11.34 -5.42
CA GLY A 82 8.81 11.50 -6.80
C GLY A 82 8.78 10.20 -7.61
N ARG A 83 8.77 9.04 -6.95
CA ARG A 83 8.67 7.72 -7.60
C ARG A 83 7.22 7.35 -7.84
N ASN A 84 6.96 6.55 -8.89
CA ASN A 84 5.63 6.02 -9.14
C ASN A 84 5.24 4.99 -8.04
N PRO A 85 4.14 5.19 -7.28
CA PRO A 85 3.68 4.25 -6.25
C PRO A 85 3.30 2.86 -6.80
N ASP A 86 3.01 2.72 -8.10
CA ASP A 86 2.76 1.41 -8.72
C ASP A 86 3.99 0.48 -8.64
N ILE A 87 5.19 1.06 -8.58
CA ILE A 87 6.43 0.30 -8.46
C ILE A 87 6.48 -0.42 -7.12
N TYR A 88 6.12 0.26 -6.03
CA TYR A 88 6.01 -0.37 -4.70
C TYR A 88 5.02 -1.54 -4.73
N THR A 89 3.85 -1.34 -5.32
CA THR A 89 2.82 -2.40 -5.41
C THR A 89 3.36 -3.60 -6.18
N ARG A 90 4.04 -3.37 -7.31
CA ARG A 90 4.70 -4.42 -8.10
C ARG A 90 5.75 -5.16 -7.27
N GLU A 91 6.66 -4.44 -6.62
CA GLU A 91 7.72 -5.01 -5.81
C GLU A 91 7.17 -5.83 -4.63
N PHE A 92 6.10 -5.33 -3.99
CA PHE A 92 5.42 -6.03 -2.91
C PHE A 92 4.85 -7.37 -3.40
N VAL A 93 4.13 -7.37 -4.53
CA VAL A 93 3.57 -8.60 -5.13
C VAL A 93 4.69 -9.58 -5.51
N GLU A 94 5.78 -9.09 -6.10
CA GLU A 94 6.94 -9.90 -6.44
C GLU A 94 7.63 -10.50 -5.20
N ALA A 95 7.77 -9.72 -4.13
CA ALA A 95 8.34 -10.17 -2.86
C ALA A 95 7.46 -11.24 -2.19
N VAL A 96 6.14 -11.04 -2.17
CA VAL A 96 5.18 -12.03 -1.65
C VAL A 96 5.27 -13.33 -2.43
N ARG A 97 5.29 -13.25 -3.77
CA ARG A 97 5.45 -14.42 -4.64
C ARG A 97 6.76 -15.16 -4.36
N ARG A 98 7.88 -14.44 -4.30
CA ARG A 98 9.20 -15.01 -4.02
C ARG A 98 9.24 -15.67 -2.64
N SER A 99 8.70 -15.01 -1.62
CA SER A 99 8.59 -15.55 -0.26
C SER A 99 7.75 -16.83 -0.24
N ASN A 100 6.58 -16.84 -0.89
CA ASN A 100 5.73 -18.02 -0.95
C ASN A 100 6.43 -19.21 -1.62
N GLN A 101 7.07 -18.99 -2.76
CA GLN A 101 7.83 -20.03 -3.46
C GLN A 101 8.98 -20.55 -2.60
N TYR A 102 9.71 -19.66 -1.93
CA TYR A 102 10.80 -20.02 -1.03
C TYR A 102 10.32 -20.87 0.15
N GLN A 103 9.22 -20.48 0.81
CA GLN A 103 8.65 -21.26 1.92
C GLN A 103 8.17 -22.65 1.44
N ARG A 104 7.53 -22.73 0.27
CA ARG A 104 7.10 -24.01 -0.31
C ARG A 104 8.28 -24.93 -0.63
N ALA A 105 9.35 -24.39 -1.21
CA ALA A 105 10.57 -25.13 -1.47
C ALA A 105 11.22 -25.64 -0.18
N LYS A 106 11.26 -24.80 0.87
CA LYS A 106 11.76 -25.18 2.19
C LYS A 106 10.93 -26.29 2.82
N MET A 107 9.60 -26.21 2.77
CA MET A 107 8.70 -27.26 3.24
C MET A 107 8.93 -28.58 2.49
N HIS A 108 9.10 -28.50 1.17
CA HIS A 108 9.38 -29.68 0.34
C HIS A 108 10.73 -30.32 0.68
N ALA A 109 11.79 -29.52 0.83
CA ALA A 109 13.10 -30.01 1.21
C ALA A 109 13.11 -30.67 2.60
N LEU A 110 12.40 -30.07 3.57
CA LEU A 110 12.24 -30.66 4.90
C LEU A 110 11.44 -31.97 4.87
N ARG A 111 10.41 -32.05 4.02
CA ARG A 111 9.66 -33.30 3.80
C ARG A 111 10.55 -34.40 3.21
N GLN A 112 11.37 -34.07 2.20
CA GLN A 112 12.33 -35.00 1.63
C GLN A 112 13.36 -35.48 2.64
N LEU A 113 13.89 -34.57 3.48
CA LEU A 113 14.81 -34.92 4.56
C LEU A 113 14.15 -35.87 5.57
N ARG A 114 12.93 -35.56 6.01
CA ARG A 114 12.13 -36.42 6.89
C ARG A 114 11.95 -37.81 6.31
N ASP A 115 11.51 -37.90 5.05
CA ASP A 115 11.23 -39.17 4.38
C ASP A 115 12.54 -39.98 4.22
N SER A 116 13.64 -39.34 3.84
CA SER A 116 14.95 -40.00 3.73
C SER A 116 15.50 -40.49 5.07
N LEU A 117 15.32 -39.72 6.15
CA LEU A 117 15.74 -40.12 7.50
C LEU A 117 14.88 -41.29 8.00
N ALA A 118 13.57 -41.23 7.78
CA ALA A 118 12.66 -42.32 8.12
C ALA A 118 13.09 -43.63 7.45
N THR A 119 13.37 -43.62 6.14
CA THR A 119 13.86 -44.81 5.43
C THR A 119 15.16 -45.35 6.03
N LYS A 120 16.13 -44.48 6.34
CA LYS A 120 17.42 -44.91 6.91
C LYS A 120 17.30 -45.45 8.33
N ILE A 121 16.39 -44.90 9.15
CA ILE A 121 16.13 -45.40 10.50
C ILE A 121 15.49 -46.78 10.44
N THR A 122 14.48 -46.98 9.59
CA THR A 122 13.82 -48.28 9.42
C THR A 122 14.76 -49.36 8.89
N ASP A 123 15.67 -49.01 7.98
CA ASP A 123 16.69 -49.92 7.42
C ASP A 123 17.71 -50.38 8.49
N GLN A 124 18.16 -49.47 9.35
CA GLN A 124 19.15 -49.78 10.39
C GLN A 124 18.54 -50.34 11.69
N PHE A 125 17.28 -50.00 11.98
CA PHE A 125 16.58 -50.39 13.20
C PHE A 125 15.15 -50.86 12.88
N PRO A 126 14.97 -52.13 12.45
CA PRO A 126 13.67 -52.66 12.04
C PRO A 126 12.61 -52.59 13.15
N ASP A 127 13.02 -52.73 14.42
CA ASP A 127 12.11 -52.68 15.58
C ASP A 127 11.40 -51.32 15.74
N LEU A 128 11.94 -50.25 15.14
CA LEU A 128 11.39 -48.90 15.22
C LEU A 128 10.42 -48.56 14.08
N GLU A 129 10.22 -49.46 13.11
CA GLU A 129 9.40 -49.21 11.92
C GLU A 129 7.99 -48.70 12.24
N LEU A 130 7.32 -49.34 13.19
CA LEU A 130 5.96 -48.97 13.61
C LEU A 130 5.91 -47.55 14.20
N CYS A 131 6.93 -47.16 14.95
CA CYS A 131 7.03 -45.83 15.55
C CYS A 131 7.26 -44.76 14.47
N VAL A 132 8.17 -45.00 13.53
CA VAL A 132 8.45 -44.10 12.40
C VAL A 132 7.21 -43.90 11.53
N ASN A 133 6.50 -44.96 11.20
CA ASN A 133 5.27 -44.89 10.41
C ASN A 133 4.15 -44.11 11.11
N SER A 134 4.02 -44.26 12.43
CA SER A 134 3.09 -43.46 13.24
C SER A 134 3.41 -41.96 13.13
N ILE A 135 4.69 -41.58 13.30
CA ILE A 135 5.14 -40.18 13.21
C ILE A 135 4.88 -39.61 11.81
N LEU A 136 5.19 -40.34 10.74
CA LEU A 136 4.93 -39.89 9.37
C LEU A 136 3.45 -39.63 9.11
N ASN A 137 2.57 -40.51 9.61
CA ASN A 137 1.13 -40.38 9.46
C ASN A 137 0.60 -39.15 10.21
N THR A 138 1.02 -38.93 11.46
CA THR A 138 0.63 -37.73 12.23
C THR A 138 1.14 -36.44 11.59
N THR A 139 2.34 -36.46 10.99
CA THR A 139 2.93 -35.26 10.39
C THR A 139 2.27 -34.90 9.06
N ASN A 140 1.66 -35.85 8.35
CA ASN A 140 0.97 -35.61 7.08
C ASN A 140 -0.49 -35.12 7.26
N THR A 141 -1.13 -35.35 8.41
CA THR A 141 -2.53 -34.96 8.65
C THR A 141 -2.72 -33.50 9.09
N ASN A 142 -1.63 -32.77 9.37
CA ASN A 142 -1.67 -31.37 9.81
C ASN A 142 -1.41 -30.36 8.66
N THR A 143 -1.58 -30.76 7.41
CA THR A 143 -1.60 -29.91 6.21
C THR A 143 -2.97 -29.96 5.57
#